data_AF-A0A6A4ZLA6-F1
#
_entry.id   AF-A0A6A4ZLA6-F1
#
_cell.length_a   1.000
_cell.length_b   1.000
_cell.length_c   1.000
_cell.angle_alpha   90.00
_cell.angle_beta   90.00
_cell.angle_gamma   90.00
#
_symmetry.space_group_name_H-M   'P 1'
#
loop_
_entity.id
_entity.type
_entity.pdbx_description
1 polymer ?
#
loop_
_entity_poly.entity_id
_entity_poly.type
_entity_poly.pdbx_seq_one_letter_code
_entity_poly.pdbx_strand_id
1 'polypeptide(L)'
;IQRMADEIHEFVQLGIRVFVATANPEFDVYSHQSTFLLNGNQVGNVEPIIRSDFRRKHETLLGLLENATVAAHATLIDLSDNQCFEDKCQVISMKEGEPPMKDSNHIRPYFARHYLTVLDQVVHAALD
;
A
#
# COMPACT_ATOMS: atom_id res chain seq x y z
N ILE A 1 -15.99 -9.34 1.10
CA ILE A 1 -15.19 -9.48 2.34
C ILE A 1 -15.39 -10.85 2.97
N GLN A 2 -16.63 -11.33 3.23
CA GLN A 2 -16.83 -12.70 3.73
C GLN A 2 -16.10 -13.76 2.91
N ARG A 3 -16.30 -13.76 1.59
CA ARG A 3 -15.60 -14.65 0.66
C ARG A 3 -14.06 -14.61 0.81
N MET A 4 -13.49 -13.43 1.00
CA MET A 4 -12.04 -13.29 1.16
C MET A 4 -11.57 -13.88 2.49
N ALA A 5 -12.33 -13.68 3.58
CA ALA A 5 -12.02 -14.31 4.86
C ALA A 5 -12.07 -15.84 4.77
N ASP A 6 -13.08 -16.37 4.06
CA ASP A 6 -13.21 -17.81 3.81
C ASP A 6 -12.01 -18.33 2.99
N GLU A 7 -11.60 -17.63 1.93
CA GLU A 7 -10.43 -17.96 1.10
C GLU A 7 -9.11 -17.94 1.91
N ILE A 8 -8.90 -16.93 2.76
CA ILE A 8 -7.71 -16.86 3.63
C ILE A 8 -7.68 -18.08 4.57
N HIS A 9 -8.82 -18.41 5.20
CA HIS A 9 -8.92 -19.57 6.08
C HIS A 9 -8.65 -20.88 5.36
N GLU A 10 -9.22 -21.07 4.16
CA GLU A 10 -9.03 -22.27 3.36
C GLU A 10 -7.55 -22.47 3.01
N PHE A 11 -6.87 -21.42 2.55
CA PHE A 11 -5.44 -21.50 2.23
C PHE A 11 -4.59 -21.83 3.45
N VAL A 12 -4.86 -21.21 4.60
CA VAL A 12 -4.13 -21.53 5.84
C VAL A 12 -4.37 -22.98 6.27
N GLN A 13 -5.60 -23.51 6.16
CA GLN A 13 -5.91 -24.91 6.47
C GLN A 13 -5.19 -25.90 5.57
N LEU A 14 -4.89 -25.52 4.33
CA LEU A 14 -4.07 -26.30 3.40
C LEU A 14 -2.56 -26.24 3.73
N GLY A 15 -2.16 -25.52 4.79
CA GLY A 15 -0.76 -25.34 5.18
C GLY A 15 -0.04 -24.29 4.33
N ILE A 16 -0.77 -23.45 3.59
CA ILE A 16 -0.18 -22.37 2.79
C ILE A 16 0.12 -21.19 3.71
N ARG A 17 1.32 -20.62 3.59
CA ARG A 17 1.67 -19.34 4.22
C ARG A 17 0.95 -18.21 3.50
N VAL A 18 -0.05 -17.61 4.13
CA VAL A 18 -0.87 -16.55 3.54
C VAL A 18 -0.39 -15.17 3.99
N PHE A 19 -0.20 -14.29 3.03
CA PHE A 19 0.14 -12.88 3.21
C PHE A 19 -0.98 -12.03 2.61
N VAL A 20 -1.53 -11.10 3.38
CA VAL A 20 -2.63 -10.24 2.95
C VAL A 20 -2.18 -8.79 2.98
N ALA A 21 -2.15 -8.14 1.82
CA ALA A 21 -1.80 -6.73 1.72
C ALA A 21 -3.01 -5.82 1.96
N THR A 22 -2.80 -4.76 2.74
CA THR A 22 -3.79 -3.67 2.86
C THR A 22 -3.76 -2.78 1.63
N ALA A 23 -4.77 -1.92 1.49
CA ALA A 23 -4.71 -0.85 0.50
C ALA A 23 -3.52 0.08 0.76
N ASN A 24 -2.87 0.53 -0.33
CA ASN A 24 -1.86 1.58 -0.31
C ASN A 24 -2.51 2.97 -0.17
N PRO A 25 -1.81 3.98 0.37
CA PRO A 25 -2.25 5.37 0.27
C PRO A 25 -2.39 5.77 -1.22
N GLU A 26 -3.64 5.84 -1.67
CA GLU A 26 -4.05 6.15 -3.04
C GLU A 26 -4.90 7.42 -3.06
N PHE A 27 -4.74 8.26 -4.09
CA PHE A 27 -5.57 9.46 -4.29
C PHE A 27 -5.35 10.08 -5.67
N ASP A 28 -6.26 11.00 -6.03
CA ASP A 28 -6.19 11.79 -7.26
C ASP A 28 -4.91 12.64 -7.39
N VAL A 29 -4.18 12.87 -6.28
CA VAL A 29 -2.85 13.50 -6.29
C VAL A 29 -1.86 12.76 -7.19
N TYR A 30 -2.08 11.46 -7.41
CA TYR A 30 -1.29 10.64 -8.32
C TYR A 30 -1.91 10.49 -9.71
N SER A 31 -3.12 10.97 -9.94
CA SER A 31 -3.82 10.77 -11.22
C SER A 31 -3.14 11.49 -12.38
N HIS A 32 -3.06 10.81 -13.52
CA HIS A 32 -2.57 11.39 -14.78
C HIS A 32 -3.52 12.43 -15.39
N GLN A 33 -4.75 12.55 -14.89
CA GLN A 33 -5.81 13.28 -15.59
C GLN A 33 -5.80 14.79 -15.39
N SER A 34 -5.02 15.34 -14.45
CA SER A 34 -4.87 16.80 -14.38
C SER A 34 -3.81 17.20 -13.37
N THR A 35 -2.73 17.84 -13.83
CA THR A 35 -2.09 18.98 -13.13
C THR A 35 -1.51 18.77 -11.71
N PHE A 36 -1.54 17.58 -11.11
CA PHE A 36 -1.17 17.42 -9.69
C PHE A 36 0.32 17.29 -9.45
N LEU A 37 1.07 16.40 -10.11
CA LEU A 37 2.53 16.36 -9.91
C LEU A 37 3.31 17.09 -11.01
N LEU A 38 2.84 16.99 -12.25
CA LEU A 38 3.43 17.66 -13.40
C LEU A 38 2.34 18.33 -14.26
N ASN A 39 2.54 19.60 -14.60
CA ASN A 39 1.71 20.38 -15.50
C ASN A 39 2.59 21.13 -16.50
N GLY A 40 2.81 20.54 -17.68
CA GLY A 40 3.80 21.06 -18.64
C GLY A 40 5.19 21.06 -18.02
N ASN A 41 5.78 22.26 -17.86
CA ASN A 41 7.09 22.46 -17.24
C ASN A 41 7.02 22.83 -15.74
N GLN A 42 5.85 22.73 -15.12
CA GLN A 42 5.63 23.08 -13.72
C GLN A 42 5.41 21.84 -12.85
N VAL A 43 5.92 21.88 -11.63
CA VAL A 43 5.59 20.93 -10.56
C VAL A 43 4.28 21.39 -9.93
N GLY A 44 3.31 20.48 -9.79
CA GLY A 44 2.03 20.78 -9.15
C GLY A 44 2.06 20.60 -7.62
N ASN A 45 0.94 20.14 -7.04
CA ASN A 45 0.85 19.77 -5.64
C ASN A 45 1.70 18.53 -5.29
N VAL A 46 2.71 18.74 -4.44
CA VAL A 46 3.57 17.69 -3.86
C VAL A 46 3.34 17.48 -2.37
N GLU A 47 2.21 17.95 -1.84
CA GLU A 47 1.85 17.72 -0.45
C GLU A 47 1.72 16.22 -0.16
N PRO A 48 2.27 15.75 0.98
CA PRO A 48 2.17 14.36 1.35
C PRO A 48 0.74 13.99 1.70
N ILE A 49 0.37 12.74 1.43
CA ILE A 49 -0.86 12.16 2.00
C ILE A 49 -0.62 11.95 3.49
N ILE A 50 -1.59 12.31 4.32
CA ILE A 50 -1.55 12.03 5.75
C ILE A 50 -2.04 10.60 5.98
N ARG A 51 -1.19 9.73 6.56
CA ARG A 51 -1.49 8.30 6.74
C ARG A 51 -2.71 8.12 7.63
N SER A 52 -2.80 8.86 8.73
CA SER A 52 -3.92 8.79 9.67
C SER A 52 -5.25 9.16 9.01
N ASP A 53 -5.27 10.18 8.15
CA ASP A 53 -6.44 10.55 7.35
C ASP A 53 -6.81 9.47 6.33
N PHE A 54 -5.82 8.90 5.64
CA PHE A 54 -6.03 7.77 4.73
C PHE A 54 -6.64 6.57 5.47
N ARG A 55 -6.08 6.19 6.63
CA ARG A 55 -6.56 5.05 7.42
C ARG A 55 -7.96 5.30 7.97
N ARG A 56 -8.26 6.53 8.43
CA ARG A 56 -9.60 6.93 8.86
C ARG A 56 -10.61 6.86 7.70
N LYS A 57 -10.25 7.37 6.53
CA LYS A 57 -11.12 7.33 5.33
C LYS A 57 -11.45 5.90 4.90
N HIS A 58 -10.51 4.97 5.06
CA HIS A 58 -10.66 3.57 4.65
C HIS A 58 -10.87 2.60 5.82
N GLU A 59 -11.23 3.11 7.00
CA GLU A 59 -11.26 2.34 8.25
C GLU A 59 -12.09 1.06 8.13
N THR A 60 -13.24 1.13 7.45
CA THR A 60 -14.13 0.00 7.26
C THR A 60 -13.46 -1.12 6.45
N LEU A 61 -12.82 -0.77 5.34
CA LEU A 61 -12.16 -1.75 4.48
C LEU A 61 -10.91 -2.33 5.17
N LEU A 62 -10.07 -1.46 5.72
CA LEU A 62 -8.83 -1.84 6.39
C LEU A 62 -9.14 -2.72 7.62
N GLY A 63 -10.08 -2.32 8.46
CA GLY A 63 -10.46 -3.10 9.64
C GLY A 63 -10.99 -4.48 9.28
N LEU A 64 -11.76 -4.60 8.18
CA LEU A 64 -12.25 -5.90 7.71
C LEU A 64 -11.13 -6.80 7.17
N LEU A 65 -10.15 -6.24 6.44
CA LEU A 65 -8.96 -6.96 5.97
C LEU A 65 -8.09 -7.42 7.14
N GLU A 66 -7.79 -6.50 8.06
CA GLU A 66 -6.94 -6.73 9.22
C GLU A 66 -7.56 -7.80 10.14
N ASN A 67 -8.85 -7.69 10.43
CA ASN A 67 -9.56 -8.67 11.28
C ASN A 67 -9.60 -10.06 10.63
N ALA A 68 -9.91 -10.16 9.34
CA ALA A 68 -9.94 -11.45 8.64
C ALA A 68 -8.55 -12.11 8.61
N THR A 69 -7.50 -11.31 8.39
CA THR A 69 -6.10 -11.78 8.37
C THR A 69 -5.70 -12.33 9.73
N VAL A 70 -5.98 -11.59 10.81
CA VAL A 70 -5.67 -11.99 12.18
C VAL A 70 -6.46 -13.24 12.60
N ALA A 71 -7.77 -13.28 12.30
CA ALA A 71 -8.63 -14.42 12.64
C ALA A 71 -8.18 -15.74 12.01
N ALA A 72 -7.57 -15.67 10.82
CA ALA A 72 -7.05 -16.83 10.11
C ALA A 72 -5.59 -17.18 10.43
N HIS A 73 -4.93 -16.46 11.36
CA HIS A 73 -3.49 -16.60 11.61
C HIS A 73 -2.61 -16.38 10.36
N ALA A 74 -3.06 -15.53 9.43
CA ALA A 74 -2.29 -15.10 8.28
C ALA A 74 -1.41 -13.89 8.62
N THR A 75 -0.47 -13.54 7.72
CA THR A 75 0.43 -12.40 7.89
C THR A 75 -0.12 -11.16 7.19
N LEU A 76 -0.22 -10.04 7.91
CA LEU A 76 -0.64 -8.77 7.35
C LEU A 76 0.56 -8.02 6.74
N ILE A 77 0.38 -7.47 5.55
CA ILE A 77 1.32 -6.57 4.87
C ILE A 77 0.67 -5.17 4.83
N ASP A 78 0.96 -4.32 5.83
CA ASP A 78 0.47 -2.93 5.84
C ASP A 78 1.30 -2.07 4.89
N LEU A 79 0.79 -1.83 3.69
CA LEU A 79 1.46 -0.99 2.69
C LEU A 79 1.59 0.46 3.17
N SER A 80 0.64 0.95 3.96
CA SER A 80 0.66 2.33 4.48
C SER A 80 1.76 2.55 5.52
N ASP A 81 2.17 1.50 6.23
CA ASP A 81 3.27 1.60 7.19
C ASP A 81 4.62 1.81 6.49
N ASN A 82 4.78 1.20 5.32
CA ASN A 82 6.02 1.28 4.56
C ASN A 82 6.09 2.51 3.64
N GLN A 83 4.96 2.98 3.14
CA GLN A 83 4.90 4.14 2.24
C GLN A 83 4.91 5.48 2.98
N CYS A 84 4.83 5.48 4.31
CA CYS A 84 4.68 6.70 5.10
C CYS A 84 5.69 6.75 6.26
N PHE A 85 6.21 7.94 6.55
CA PHE A 85 7.10 8.20 7.69
C PHE A 85 6.53 9.36 8.51
N GLU A 86 6.46 9.22 9.84
CA GLU A 86 5.89 10.24 10.75
C GLU A 86 4.53 10.77 10.26
N ASP A 87 3.63 9.86 9.90
CA ASP A 87 2.28 10.15 9.38
C ASP A 87 2.21 10.77 7.98
N LYS A 88 3.35 10.91 7.28
CA LYS A 88 3.42 11.51 5.94
C LYS A 88 3.82 10.48 4.88
N CYS A 89 2.95 10.27 3.91
CA CYS A 89 3.21 9.46 2.72
C CYS A 89 3.62 10.38 1.59
N GLN A 90 4.92 10.42 1.29
CA GLN A 90 5.46 11.33 0.27
C GLN A 90 4.95 10.95 -1.11
N VAL A 91 4.53 11.96 -1.87
CA VAL A 91 4.01 11.77 -3.25
C VAL A 91 5.12 11.87 -4.31
N ILE A 92 6.36 12.10 -3.87
CA ILE A 92 7.60 12.05 -4.65
C ILE A 92 8.69 11.38 -3.80
N SER A 93 9.59 10.63 -4.42
CA SER A 93 10.72 10.04 -3.70
C SER A 93 11.66 11.14 -3.23
N MET A 94 12.08 11.09 -1.97
CA MET A 94 12.91 12.14 -1.37
C MET A 94 14.31 12.22 -2.00
N LYS A 95 14.78 11.12 -2.60
CA LYS A 95 16.13 11.01 -3.15
C LYS A 95 16.18 11.29 -4.66
N GLU A 96 15.27 10.73 -5.44
CA GLU A 96 15.26 10.88 -6.91
C GLU A 96 14.23 11.88 -7.43
N GLY A 97 13.28 12.31 -6.61
CA GLY A 97 12.20 13.22 -7.04
C GLY A 97 11.16 12.55 -7.95
N GLU A 98 11.08 11.21 -7.92
CA GLU A 98 10.19 10.43 -8.80
C GLU A 98 8.88 10.09 -8.08
N PRO A 99 7.72 10.15 -8.76
CA PRO A 99 6.45 9.76 -8.14
C PRO A 99 6.42 8.25 -7.81
N PRO A 100 5.85 7.86 -6.65
CA PRO A 100 5.72 6.45 -6.26
C PRO A 100 4.68 5.71 -7.11
N MET A 101 3.69 6.42 -7.64
CA MET A 101 2.59 5.89 -8.44
C MET A 101 2.70 6.29 -9.91
N LYS A 102 2.21 5.43 -10.79
CA LYS A 102 1.98 5.71 -12.20
C LYS A 102 0.78 6.65 -12.32
N ASP A 103 -0.38 6.20 -11.86
CA ASP A 103 -1.66 6.90 -11.85
C ASP A 103 -2.27 6.91 -10.43
N SER A 104 -3.59 7.14 -10.28
CA SER A 104 -4.23 7.28 -8.97
C SER A 104 -4.07 6.09 -8.03
N ASN A 105 -3.78 4.89 -8.54
CA ASN A 105 -3.78 3.64 -7.76
C ASN A 105 -2.72 2.59 -8.14
N HIS A 106 -1.94 2.77 -9.21
CA HIS A 106 -0.89 1.80 -9.59
C HIS A 106 0.50 2.24 -9.16
N ILE A 107 1.18 1.43 -8.33
CA ILE A 107 2.58 1.66 -7.93
C ILE A 107 3.52 1.52 -9.13
N ARG A 108 4.53 2.40 -9.24
CA ARG A 108 5.56 2.30 -10.28
C ARG A 108 6.51 1.13 -9.99
N PRO A 109 6.97 0.41 -11.03
CA PRO A 109 7.96 -0.65 -10.86
C PRO A 109 9.24 -0.21 -10.15
N TYR A 110 9.72 1.02 -10.41
CA TYR A 110 10.87 1.58 -9.72
C TYR A 110 10.63 1.68 -8.21
N PHE A 111 9.48 2.24 -7.80
CA PHE A 111 9.13 2.37 -6.40
C PHE A 111 8.98 1.00 -5.73
N ALA A 112 8.25 0.07 -6.36
CA ALA A 112 8.11 -1.29 -5.88
C ALA A 112 9.47 -1.98 -5.64
N ARG A 113 10.42 -1.82 -6.57
CA ARG A 113 11.75 -2.42 -6.49
C ARG A 113 12.64 -1.84 -5.40
N HIS A 114 12.54 -0.54 -5.15
CA HIS A 114 13.53 0.18 -4.33
C HIS A 114 13.02 0.59 -2.95
N TYR A 115 11.70 0.70 -2.77
CA TYR A 115 11.10 1.32 -1.58
C TYR A 115 10.02 0.48 -0.91
N LEU A 116 9.45 -0.53 -1.59
CA LEU A 116 8.36 -1.34 -1.05
C LEU A 116 8.85 -2.54 -0.21
N THR A 117 9.72 -2.27 0.76
CA THR A 117 10.42 -3.28 1.58
C THR A 117 9.50 -4.10 2.48
N VAL A 118 8.25 -3.69 2.70
CA VAL A 118 7.28 -4.50 3.47
C VAL A 118 7.03 -5.87 2.82
N LEU A 119 7.20 -5.98 1.50
CA LEU A 119 7.11 -7.23 0.75
C LEU A 119 8.29 -8.17 1.00
N ASP A 120 9.39 -7.69 1.58
CA ASP A 120 10.52 -8.55 1.91
C ASP A 120 10.11 -9.64 2.89
N GLN A 121 9.06 -9.44 3.70
CA GLN A 121 8.50 -10.48 4.58
C GLN A 121 8.07 -11.74 3.81
N VAL A 122 7.56 -11.58 2.58
CA VAL A 122 7.18 -12.71 1.72
C VAL A 122 8.42 -13.46 1.24
N VAL A 123 9.47 -12.72 0.88
CA VAL A 123 10.74 -13.29 0.43
C VAL A 123 11.43 -14.04 1.56
N HIS A 124 11.51 -13.44 2.75
CA HIS A 124 12.09 -14.07 3.93
C HIS A 124 11.35 -15.35 4.28
N ALA A 125 10.01 -15.32 4.29
CA ALA A 125 9.23 -16.52 4.50
C ALA A 125 9.50 -17.58 3.44
N ALA A 126 9.75 -17.24 2.17
CA ALA A 126 10.08 -18.26 1.15
C ALA A 126 11.46 -18.91 1.35
N LEU A 127 12.37 -18.28 2.10
CA LEU A 127 13.72 -18.78 2.39
C LEU A 127 13.78 -19.64 3.66
N ASP A 128 12.81 -19.48 4.56
CA ASP A 128 12.59 -20.31 5.75
C ASP A 128 11.79 -21.59 5.42
#